data_AF-A0A1G0C5K3-F1
#
_entry.id   AF-A0A1G0C5K3-F1
#
_cell.length_a   1.000
_cell.length_b   1.000
_cell.length_c   1.000
_cell.angle_alpha   90.00
_cell.angle_beta   90.00
_cell.angle_gamma   90.00
#
_symmetry.space_group_name_H-M   'P 1'
#
loop_
_entity.id
_entity.type
_entity.pdbx_description
1 polymer ?
#
loop_
_entity_poly.entity_id
_entity_poly.type
_entity_poly.pdbx_seq_one_letter_code
_entity_poly.pdbx_strand_id
1 'polypeptide(L)'
;MDFIQHIDPAVFAPLILASATVFTLFWGLDAATHAKLVHVDITDRELTTHRIILATSLVMVLSLVLMYWWPVAMLPVFFGSFVTRTVHEFLDELHYHMDRCTPYESMLHLLMWMAILTNTAAMFMWGFFTQFKGVETLHPVYYVWAGILAIAIVIISGKEWKR
;
A
#
# COMPACT_ATOMS: atom_id res chain seq x y z
N MET A 1 -24.32 -10.93 6.58
CA MET A 1 -23.72 -10.33 5.37
C MET A 1 -24.46 -9.08 4.90
N ASP A 2 -25.70 -8.82 5.34
CA ASP A 2 -26.47 -7.62 4.93
C ASP A 2 -25.83 -6.28 5.32
N PHE A 3 -25.12 -6.17 6.45
CA PHE A 3 -24.60 -4.89 6.93
C PHE A 3 -23.69 -4.17 5.91
N ILE A 4 -22.76 -4.90 5.28
CA ILE A 4 -21.78 -4.30 4.36
C ILE A 4 -22.44 -3.80 3.07
N GLN A 5 -23.51 -4.45 2.62
CA GLN A 5 -24.23 -4.06 1.40
C GLN A 5 -25.01 -2.75 1.53
N HIS A 6 -25.22 -2.27 2.76
CA HIS A 6 -25.91 -1.02 3.07
C HIS A 6 -24.95 0.13 3.40
N ILE A 7 -23.64 -0.12 3.44
CA ILE A 7 -22.64 0.93 3.64
C ILE A 7 -22.58 1.77 2.37
N ASP A 8 -22.74 3.08 2.52
CA ASP A 8 -22.60 4.03 1.41
C ASP A 8 -21.19 3.92 0.81
N PRO A 9 -21.06 3.65 -0.50
CA PRO A 9 -19.77 3.68 -1.22
C PRO A 9 -18.94 4.94 -0.97
N ALA A 10 -19.59 6.07 -0.67
CA ALA A 10 -18.94 7.33 -0.32
C ALA A 10 -18.16 7.29 1.01
N VAL A 11 -18.26 6.21 1.81
CA VAL A 11 -17.42 6.00 3.00
C VAL A 11 -16.08 5.37 2.62
N PHE A 12 -16.06 4.43 1.67
CA PHE A 12 -14.85 3.71 1.28
C PHE A 12 -13.88 4.60 0.51
N ALA A 13 -14.36 5.39 -0.45
CA ALA A 13 -13.53 6.26 -1.27
C ALA A 13 -12.65 7.23 -0.46
N PRO A 14 -13.19 8.07 0.46
CA PRO A 14 -12.36 8.97 1.26
C PRO A 14 -11.44 8.21 2.23
N LEU A 15 -11.88 7.08 2.80
CA LEU A 15 -11.02 6.27 3.68
C LEU A 15 -9.80 5.72 2.92
N ILE A 16 -10.02 5.16 1.73
CA ILE A 16 -8.97 4.65 0.85
C ILE A 16 -8.03 5.78 0.43
N LEU A 17 -8.57 6.91 -0.04
CA LEU A 17 -7.76 8.01 -0.56
C LEU A 17 -7.00 8.76 0.55
N ALA A 18 -7.62 8.96 1.72
CA ALA A 18 -6.94 9.56 2.87
C ALA A 18 -5.81 8.67 3.37
N SER A 19 -6.06 7.37 3.55
CA SER A 19 -5.01 6.42 3.97
C SER A 19 -3.89 6.31 2.93
N ALA A 20 -4.20 6.26 1.63
CA ALA A 20 -3.21 6.28 0.57
C ALA A 20 -2.40 7.59 0.54
N THR A 21 -3.02 8.73 0.85
CA THR A 21 -2.33 10.02 0.97
C THR A 21 -1.34 10.00 2.13
N VAL A 22 -1.77 9.54 3.31
CA VAL A 22 -0.91 9.40 4.48
C VAL A 22 0.28 8.49 4.18
N PHE A 23 0.01 7.32 3.58
CA PHE A 23 1.07 6.40 3.15
C PHE A 23 2.05 7.07 2.16
N THR A 24 1.53 7.71 1.12
CA THR A 24 2.35 8.34 0.07
C THR A 24 3.25 9.45 0.64
N LEU A 25 2.75 10.25 1.59
CA LEU A 25 3.54 11.29 2.24
C LEU A 25 4.67 10.69 3.08
N PHE A 26 4.38 9.72 3.94
CA PHE A 26 5.39 9.12 4.80
C PHE A 26 6.38 8.25 4.04
N TRP A 27 5.92 7.50 3.04
CA TRP A 27 6.81 6.77 2.13
C TRP A 27 7.67 7.71 1.30
N GLY A 28 7.17 8.88 0.91
CA GLY A 28 7.98 9.90 0.25
C GLY A 28 9.13 10.41 1.13
N LEU A 29 8.90 10.54 2.44
CA LEU A 29 9.94 10.91 3.41
C LEU A 29 10.93 9.76 3.62
N ASP A 30 10.43 8.54 3.81
CA ASP A 30 11.21 7.32 3.97
C ASP A 30 12.12 7.07 2.75
N ALA A 31 11.56 7.11 1.54
CA ALA A 31 12.31 6.95 0.29
C ALA A 31 13.40 8.02 0.12
N ALA A 32 13.18 9.25 0.60
CA ALA A 32 14.20 10.30 0.57
C ALA A 32 15.35 10.03 1.56
N THR A 33 15.07 9.37 2.69
CA THR A 33 16.09 8.89 3.63
C THR A 33 16.84 7.69 3.03
N HIS A 34 16.13 6.69 2.52
CA HIS A 34 16.72 5.52 1.87
C HIS A 34 17.60 5.86 0.68
N ALA A 35 17.21 6.83 -0.15
CA ALA A 35 18.04 7.30 -1.28
C ALA A 35 19.42 7.83 -0.83
N LYS A 36 19.55 8.33 0.41
CA LYS A 36 20.85 8.74 0.97
C LYS A 36 21.65 7.56 1.50
N LEU A 37 20.96 6.56 2.04
CA LEU A 37 21.56 5.40 2.71
C LEU A 37 21.92 4.25 1.74
N VAL A 38 21.28 4.16 0.57
CA VAL A 38 21.42 3.05 -0.38
C VAL A 38 22.86 2.85 -0.90
N HIS A 39 23.66 3.92 -0.87
CA HIS A 39 25.06 3.90 -1.31
C HIS A 39 26.06 3.63 -0.17
N VAL A 40 25.59 3.59 1.08
CA VAL A 40 26.46 3.57 2.27
C VAL A 40 26.18 2.36 3.16
N ASP A 41 24.91 1.99 3.34
CA ASP A 41 24.50 1.10 4.44
C ASP A 41 23.43 0.05 4.07
N ILE A 42 22.91 0.06 2.84
CA ILE A 42 21.93 -0.95 2.38
C ILE A 42 22.65 -2.11 1.70
N THR A 43 22.50 -3.30 2.28
CA THR A 43 23.08 -4.54 1.72
C THR A 43 22.27 -5.06 0.53
N ASP A 44 22.88 -5.89 -0.32
CA ASP A 44 22.16 -6.50 -1.45
C ASP A 44 21.01 -7.42 -1.01
N ARG A 45 21.11 -8.01 0.20
CA ARG A 45 20.05 -8.85 0.78
C ARG A 45 18.86 -8.02 1.22
N GLU A 46 19.10 -6.92 1.92
CA GLU A 46 18.08 -5.93 2.30
C GLU A 46 17.38 -5.37 1.06
N LEU A 47 18.15 -4.98 0.04
CA LEU A 47 17.59 -4.51 -1.23
C LEU A 47 16.73 -5.58 -1.93
N THR A 48 17.08 -6.85 -1.79
CA THR A 48 16.26 -7.96 -2.30
C THR A 48 14.95 -8.08 -1.54
N THR A 49 14.97 -7.95 -0.21
CA THR A 49 13.75 -7.90 0.62
C THR A 49 12.84 -6.76 0.20
N HIS A 50 13.36 -5.54 0.04
CA HIS A 50 12.58 -4.39 -0.43
C HIS A 50 11.94 -4.65 -1.81
N ARG A 51 12.70 -5.22 -2.75
CA ARG A 51 12.15 -5.56 -4.08
C ARG A 51 11.02 -6.59 -4.00
N ILE A 52 11.13 -7.58 -3.13
CA ILE A 52 10.06 -8.55 -2.89
C ILE A 52 8.83 -7.85 -2.30
N ILE A 53 9.01 -6.96 -1.31
CA ILE A 53 7.93 -6.17 -0.72
C ILE A 53 7.21 -5.34 -1.79
N LEU A 54 7.96 -4.63 -2.65
CA LEU A 54 7.39 -3.81 -3.71
C LEU A 54 6.65 -4.66 -4.76
N ALA A 55 7.26 -5.75 -5.22
CA ALA A 55 6.65 -6.63 -6.21
C ALA A 55 5.37 -7.29 -5.67
N THR A 56 5.39 -7.78 -4.43
CA THR A 56 4.22 -8.39 -3.79
C THR A 56 3.14 -7.36 -3.48
N SER A 57 3.51 -6.13 -3.11
CA SER A 57 2.58 -5.01 -2.96
C SER A 57 1.89 -4.66 -4.28
N LEU A 58 2.62 -4.65 -5.40
CA LEU A 58 2.04 -4.42 -6.72
C LEU A 58 1.02 -5.52 -7.08
N VAL A 59 1.38 -6.79 -6.89
CA VAL A 59 0.47 -7.92 -7.12
C VAL A 59 -0.77 -7.83 -6.22
N MET A 60 -0.58 -7.45 -4.96
CA MET A 60 -1.66 -7.26 -4.00
C MET A 60 -2.63 -6.16 -4.46
N VAL A 61 -2.13 -4.98 -4.81
CA VAL A 61 -2.95 -3.86 -5.29
C VAL A 61 -3.68 -4.22 -6.59
N LEU A 62 -3.00 -4.86 -7.54
CA LEU A 62 -3.63 -5.32 -8.78
C LEU A 62 -4.75 -6.32 -8.48
N SER A 63 -4.53 -7.27 -7.57
CA SER A 63 -5.56 -8.23 -7.19
C SER A 63 -6.78 -7.54 -6.57
N LEU A 64 -6.58 -6.52 -5.73
CA LEU A 64 -7.66 -5.73 -5.11
C LEU A 64 -8.47 -4.97 -6.17
N VAL A 65 -7.83 -4.33 -7.14
CA VAL A 65 -8.52 -3.65 -8.25
C VAL A 65 -9.29 -4.66 -9.09
N LEU A 66 -8.69 -5.81 -9.39
CA LEU A 66 -9.32 -6.87 -10.18
C LEU A 66 -10.50 -7.55 -9.49
N MET A 67 -10.70 -7.36 -8.18
CA MET A 67 -11.91 -7.81 -7.48
C MET A 67 -13.18 -7.14 -8.02
N TYR A 68 -13.08 -6.02 -8.75
CA TYR A 68 -14.22 -5.45 -9.48
C TYR A 68 -14.85 -6.49 -10.43
N TRP A 69 -14.02 -7.19 -11.21
CA TRP A 69 -14.49 -8.17 -12.19
C TRP A 69 -14.51 -9.61 -11.65
N TRP A 70 -13.52 -10.00 -10.86
CA TRP A 70 -13.29 -11.39 -10.48
C TRP A 70 -12.98 -11.57 -8.98
N PRO A 71 -13.91 -11.21 -8.06
CA PRO A 71 -13.64 -11.16 -6.63
C PRO A 71 -13.18 -12.51 -6.06
N VAL A 72 -13.83 -13.61 -6.45
CA VAL A 72 -13.48 -14.96 -5.97
C VAL A 72 -12.16 -15.46 -6.53
N ALA A 73 -11.89 -15.22 -7.82
CA ALA A 73 -10.64 -15.67 -8.46
C ALA A 73 -9.41 -14.89 -7.95
N MET A 74 -9.59 -13.61 -7.60
CA MET A 74 -8.52 -12.78 -7.06
C MET A 74 -8.24 -13.04 -5.58
N LEU A 75 -9.13 -13.71 -4.85
CA LEU A 75 -8.97 -14.00 -3.42
C LEU A 75 -7.66 -14.76 -3.08
N PRO A 76 -7.30 -15.89 -3.74
CA PRO A 76 -6.02 -16.56 -3.45
C PRO A 76 -4.81 -15.70 -3.83
N VAL A 77 -4.90 -14.90 -4.89
CA VAL A 77 -3.83 -13.97 -5.31
C VAL A 77 -3.63 -12.89 -4.25
N PHE A 78 -4.73 -12.32 -3.75
CA PHE A 78 -4.73 -11.33 -2.67
C PHE A 78 -4.10 -11.90 -1.40
N PHE A 79 -4.57 -13.05 -0.90
CA PHE A 79 -4.02 -13.61 0.35
C PHE A 79 -2.56 -14.03 0.20
N GLY A 80 -2.19 -14.66 -0.91
CA GLY A 80 -0.80 -15.04 -1.16
C GLY A 80 0.14 -13.82 -1.20
N SER A 81 -0.25 -12.77 -1.90
CA SER A 81 0.55 -11.54 -1.99
C SER A 81 0.53 -10.74 -0.67
N PHE A 82 -0.61 -10.60 0.00
CA PHE A 82 -0.75 -9.92 1.29
C PHE A 82 0.09 -10.57 2.39
N VAL A 83 0.03 -11.91 2.52
CA VAL A 83 0.82 -12.64 3.52
C VAL A 83 2.30 -12.53 3.22
N THR A 84 2.71 -12.74 1.96
CA THR A 84 4.12 -12.66 1.56
C THR A 84 4.66 -11.26 1.82
N ARG A 85 3.94 -10.22 1.39
CA ARG A 85 4.28 -8.82 1.64
C ARG A 85 4.44 -8.56 3.14
N THR A 86 3.47 -8.96 3.95
CA THR A 86 3.47 -8.69 5.40
C THR A 86 4.61 -9.41 6.12
N VAL A 87 4.90 -10.66 5.74
CA VAL A 87 6.03 -11.42 6.30
C VAL A 87 7.35 -10.75 5.94
N HIS A 88 7.55 -10.40 4.66
CA HIS A 88 8.79 -9.76 4.25
C HIS A 88 8.97 -8.39 4.90
N GLU A 89 7.93 -7.59 5.02
CA GLU A 89 8.01 -6.28 5.66
C GLU A 89 8.24 -6.38 7.18
N PHE A 90 7.66 -7.38 7.84
CA PHE A 90 7.96 -7.63 9.25
C PHE A 90 9.40 -8.10 9.46
N LEU A 91 9.92 -8.96 8.58
CA LEU A 91 11.32 -9.36 8.62
C LEU A 91 12.26 -8.20 8.32
N ASP A 92 11.86 -7.31 7.41
CA ASP A 92 12.60 -6.10 7.09
C ASP A 92 12.75 -5.20 8.32
N GLU A 93 11.63 -4.93 9.00
CA GLU A 93 11.60 -4.13 10.22
C GLU A 93 12.47 -4.75 11.32
N LEU A 94 12.30 -6.05 11.59
CA LEU A 94 13.02 -6.71 12.68
C LEU A 94 14.52 -6.89 12.41
N HIS A 95 14.88 -7.23 11.17
CA HIS A 95 16.25 -7.65 10.85
C HIS A 95 17.12 -6.50 10.36
N TYR A 96 16.55 -5.54 9.63
CA TYR A 96 17.29 -4.45 9.01
C TYR A 96 17.04 -3.10 9.68
N HIS A 97 15.85 -2.85 10.25
CA HIS A 97 15.52 -1.53 10.81
C HIS A 97 15.67 -1.42 12.32
N MET A 98 15.33 -2.46 13.10
CA MET A 98 15.25 -2.39 14.57
C MET A 98 16.48 -1.75 15.25
N ASP A 99 17.69 -2.10 14.81
CA ASP A 99 18.93 -1.61 15.42
C ASP A 99 19.48 -0.32 14.81
N ARG A 100 18.97 0.09 13.63
CA ARG A 100 19.50 1.23 12.85
C ARG A 100 18.57 2.44 12.87
N CYS A 101 17.27 2.22 12.92
CA CYS A 101 16.28 3.28 12.88
C CYS A 101 16.22 4.03 14.20
N THR A 102 16.20 5.34 14.09
CA THR A 102 15.86 6.25 15.18
C THR A 102 14.38 6.12 15.54
N PRO A 103 13.96 6.55 16.75
CA PRO A 103 12.54 6.55 17.13
C PRO A 103 11.63 7.32 16.16
N TYR A 104 12.18 8.33 15.47
CA TYR A 104 11.46 9.07 14.44
C TYR A 104 11.19 8.19 13.20
N GLU A 105 12.20 7.46 12.72
CA GLU A 105 12.07 6.57 11.56
C GLU A 105 11.12 5.41 11.86
N SER A 106 11.23 4.77 13.03
CA SER A 106 10.28 3.72 13.42
C SER A 106 8.82 4.23 13.52
N MET A 107 8.63 5.50 13.90
CA MET A 107 7.29 6.11 13.88
C MET A 107 6.79 6.33 12.44
N LEU A 108 7.66 6.71 11.50
CA LEU A 108 7.32 6.81 10.08
C LEU A 108 6.83 5.46 9.55
N HIS A 109 7.58 4.38 9.82
CA HIS A 109 7.24 3.02 9.40
C HIS A 109 5.92 2.55 10.00
N LEU A 110 5.68 2.81 11.30
CA LEU A 110 4.40 2.50 11.95
C LEU A 110 3.22 3.23 11.29
N LEU A 111 3.37 4.52 10.97
CA LEU A 111 2.34 5.29 10.30
C LEU A 111 2.08 4.77 8.87
N MET A 112 3.13 4.39 8.15
CA MET A 112 3.02 3.72 6.84
C MET A 112 2.25 2.41 6.96
N TRP A 113 2.56 1.57 7.95
CA TRP A 113 1.88 0.30 8.20
C TRP A 113 0.38 0.48 8.50
N MET A 114 0.04 1.40 9.40
CA MET A 114 -1.37 1.68 9.70
C MET A 114 -2.12 2.19 8.47
N ALA A 115 -1.49 3.07 7.69
CA ALA A 115 -2.09 3.62 6.49
C ALA A 115 -2.32 2.55 5.41
N ILE A 116 -1.32 1.75 5.07
CA ILE A 116 -1.44 0.72 4.02
C ILE A 116 -2.36 -0.43 4.42
N LEU A 117 -2.39 -0.83 5.70
CA LEU A 117 -3.33 -1.83 6.19
C LEU A 117 -4.77 -1.31 6.19
N THR A 118 -4.99 -0.05 6.59
CA THR A 118 -6.31 0.59 6.51
C THR A 118 -6.79 0.67 5.06
N ASN A 119 -5.91 1.09 4.15
CA ASN A 119 -6.19 1.17 2.72
C ASN A 119 -6.56 -0.21 2.15
N THR A 120 -5.70 -1.21 2.41
CA THR A 120 -5.86 -2.59 1.93
C THR A 120 -7.16 -3.19 2.45
N ALA A 121 -7.47 -3.02 3.74
CA ALA A 121 -8.70 -3.52 4.34
C ALA A 121 -9.94 -2.85 3.72
N ALA A 122 -9.91 -1.52 3.52
CA ALA A 122 -11.02 -0.79 2.92
C ALA A 122 -11.23 -1.18 1.44
N MET A 123 -10.15 -1.31 0.67
CA MET A 123 -10.21 -1.80 -0.72
C MET A 123 -10.73 -3.23 -0.78
N PHE A 124 -10.28 -4.11 0.11
CA PHE A 124 -10.75 -5.48 0.17
C PHE A 124 -12.24 -5.54 0.50
N MET A 125 -12.69 -4.79 1.52
CA MET A 125 -14.08 -4.77 1.92
C MET A 125 -14.99 -4.25 0.78
N TRP A 126 -14.59 -3.17 0.12
CA TRP A 126 -15.37 -2.59 -0.97
C TRP A 126 -15.33 -3.47 -2.23
N GLY A 127 -14.15 -3.98 -2.60
CA GLY A 127 -13.95 -4.82 -3.77
C GLY A 127 -14.56 -6.22 -3.63
N PHE A 128 -14.22 -6.96 -2.58
CA PHE A 128 -14.65 -8.35 -2.45
C PHE A 128 -16.16 -8.48 -2.15
N PHE A 129 -16.71 -7.67 -1.25
CA PHE A 129 -18.11 -7.83 -0.84
C PHE A 129 -19.10 -7.07 -1.71
N THR A 130 -18.66 -6.01 -2.40
CA THR A 130 -19.57 -5.14 -3.17
C THR A 130 -19.13 -4.89 -4.61
N GLN A 131 -17.97 -5.43 -5.02
CA GLN A 131 -17.40 -5.19 -6.36
C GLN A 131 -17.29 -3.70 -6.69
N PHE A 132 -16.92 -2.90 -5.69
CA PHE A 132 -16.83 -1.44 -5.79
C PHE A 132 -18.13 -0.76 -6.29
N LYS A 133 -19.30 -1.30 -5.93
CA LYS A 133 -20.59 -0.69 -6.31
C LYS A 133 -20.59 0.80 -5.96
N GLY A 134 -21.04 1.63 -6.90
CA GLY A 134 -21.07 3.09 -6.76
C GLY A 134 -19.77 3.81 -7.14
N VAL A 135 -18.70 3.10 -7.49
CA VAL A 135 -17.42 3.71 -7.89
C VAL A 135 -17.53 4.57 -9.13
N GLU A 136 -18.44 4.27 -10.06
CA GLU A 136 -18.65 5.03 -11.33
C GLU A 136 -19.48 6.31 -11.14
N THR A 137 -20.18 6.41 -10.01
CA THR A 137 -21.08 7.53 -9.69
C THR A 137 -20.49 8.47 -8.66
N LEU A 138 -19.23 8.28 -8.27
CA LEU A 138 -18.55 9.14 -7.30
C LEU A 138 -18.37 10.55 -7.87
N HIS A 139 -18.33 11.53 -6.98
CA HIS A 139 -18.02 12.90 -7.36
C HIS A 139 -16.63 12.96 -8.04
N PRO A 140 -16.45 13.71 -9.15
CA PRO A 140 -15.20 13.70 -9.92
C PRO A 140 -13.91 13.96 -9.14
N VAL A 141 -14.01 14.69 -8.02
CA VAL A 141 -12.90 14.99 -7.11
C VAL A 141 -12.15 13.74 -6.63
N TYR A 142 -12.85 12.62 -6.45
CA TYR A 142 -12.24 11.38 -5.97
C TYR A 142 -11.32 10.75 -7.03
N TYR A 143 -11.69 10.79 -8.31
CA TYR A 143 -10.82 10.30 -9.39
C TYR A 143 -9.61 11.19 -9.60
N VAL A 144 -9.78 12.51 -9.48
CA VAL A 144 -8.66 13.47 -9.55
C VAL A 144 -7.67 13.19 -8.41
N TRP A 145 -8.17 13.01 -7.18
CA TRP A 145 -7.33 12.66 -6.03
C TRP A 145 -6.61 11.32 -6.24
N ALA A 146 -7.32 10.28 -6.69
CA ALA A 146 -6.72 8.99 -7.01
C ALA A 146 -5.62 9.11 -8.07
N GLY A 147 -5.86 9.89 -9.14
CA GLY A 147 -4.89 10.14 -10.20
C GLY A 147 -3.62 10.82 -9.70
N ILE A 148 -3.75 11.85 -8.85
CA ILE A 148 -2.61 12.53 -8.21
C ILE A 148 -1.79 11.54 -7.38
N LEU A 149 -2.45 10.71 -6.56
CA LEU A 149 -1.77 9.72 -5.73
C LEU A 149 -1.06 8.66 -6.59
N ALA A 150 -1.70 8.16 -7.64
CA ALA A 150 -1.10 7.19 -8.56
C ALA A 150 0.19 7.74 -9.20
N ILE A 151 0.16 8.99 -9.67
CA ILE A 151 1.34 9.67 -10.22
C ILE A 151 2.43 9.81 -9.16
N ALA A 152 2.08 10.24 -7.95
CA ALA A 152 3.04 10.42 -6.85
C ALA A 152 3.72 9.10 -6.47
N ILE A 153 2.95 8.02 -6.33
CA ILE A 153 3.45 6.67 -6.03
C ILE A 153 4.43 6.20 -7.11
N VAL A 154 4.10 6.37 -8.39
CA VAL A 154 4.99 6.01 -9.50
C VAL A 154 6.30 6.79 -9.45
N ILE A 155 6.24 8.10 -9.16
CA ILE A 155 7.44 8.94 -9.04
C ILE A 155 8.31 8.50 -7.86
N ILE A 156 7.73 8.24 -6.69
CA ILE A 156 8.45 7.81 -5.49
C ILE A 156 9.10 6.44 -5.74
N SER A 157 8.32 5.46 -6.23
CA SER A 157 8.81 4.12 -6.56
C SER A 157 9.98 4.16 -7.54
N GLY A 158 9.86 4.99 -8.59
CA GLY A 158 10.90 5.11 -9.61
C GLY A 158 12.21 5.72 -9.10
N LYS A 159 12.17 6.50 -8.03
CA LYS A 159 13.37 7.03 -7.36
C LYS A 159 14.01 5.97 -6.48
N GLU A 160 13.22 5.18 -5.77
CA GLU A 160 13.71 4.12 -4.88
C GLU A 160 14.46 3.01 -5.64
N TRP A 161 14.06 2.73 -6.88
CA TRP A 161 14.69 1.71 -7.72
C TRP A 161 16.05 2.11 -8.33
N LYS A 162 16.40 3.40 -8.30
CA LYS A 162 17.67 3.90 -8.86
C LYS A 162 18.74 3.89 -7.78
N ARG A 163 19.51 2.80 -7.75
CA ARG A 163 20.83 2.75 -7.10
C ARG A 163 21.90 3.37 -8.01
#